data_AF-A0A1L7XI61-F1
#
_entry.id   AF-A0A1L7XI61-F1
#
_cell.length_a   1.000
_cell.length_b   1.000
_cell.length_c   1.000
_cell.angle_alpha   90.00
_cell.angle_beta   90.00
_cell.angle_gamma   90.00
#
_symmetry.space_group_name_H-M   'P 1'
#
loop_
_entity.id
_entity.type
_entity.pdbx_description
1 polymer ?
#
loop_
_entity_poly.entity_id
_entity_poly.type
_entity_poly.pdbx_seq_one_letter_code
_entity_poly.pdbx_strand_id
1 'polypeptide(L)'
;MQLTSILTIALLALGVVAHPSAESRNAPSCPGEKVYNDAHKQCECTPDKSWDNDKQKCCHKPMPQPQCPQGQNPHCSKDKDKWCPYDQKNDYCEDNGYNSAWCCEKGKEPDKMKEKYPPQPPVCKDKQKYSCDQQKCVCPKPMWWNDQDQKCHYPAAPKPSCPVLQQPYCGKSKSNWCPYDDKNEKCENDGTCYTWCSMPSLVDSLVQSIFDL
;
A
#
# COMPACT_ATOMS: atom_id res chain seq x y z
N MET A 1 -18.07 11.72 64.79
CA MET A 1 -17.22 10.74 64.07
C MET A 1 -18.08 10.21 62.92
N GLN A 2 -17.88 10.73 61.70
CA GLN A 2 -17.24 10.01 60.58
C GLN A 2 -18.04 8.74 60.21
N LEU A 3 -18.65 8.56 59.03
CA LEU A 3 -18.13 8.74 57.67
C LEU A 3 -19.26 8.55 56.63
N THR A 4 -19.12 9.21 55.46
CA THR A 4 -19.35 8.69 54.08
C THR A 4 -20.78 8.29 53.65
N SER A 5 -21.27 8.43 52.41
CA SER A 5 -20.67 8.56 51.08
C SER A 5 -21.67 9.26 50.16
N ILE A 6 -21.19 10.17 49.30
CA ILE A 6 -21.92 10.64 48.13
C ILE A 6 -21.69 9.60 47.02
N LEU A 7 -22.74 8.89 46.63
CA LEU A 7 -22.71 7.94 45.52
C LEU A 7 -23.21 8.65 44.25
N THR A 8 -22.30 9.18 43.44
CA THR A 8 -22.58 9.70 42.10
C THR A 8 -22.51 8.53 41.12
N ILE A 9 -23.67 8.09 40.61
CA ILE A 9 -23.74 7.15 39.50
C ILE A 9 -23.66 7.96 38.21
N ALA A 10 -22.51 7.93 37.56
CA ALA A 10 -22.35 8.32 36.17
C ALA A 10 -21.99 7.06 35.37
N LEU A 11 -22.93 6.54 34.59
CA LEU A 11 -22.68 5.44 33.67
C LEU A 11 -23.13 5.83 32.25
N LEU A 12 -22.10 6.16 31.47
CA LEU A 12 -21.82 5.69 30.12
C LEU A 12 -22.83 6.05 29.01
N ALA A 13 -22.49 7.13 28.30
CA ALA A 13 -22.77 7.24 26.89
C ALA A 13 -22.12 6.05 26.16
N LEU A 14 -22.95 5.20 25.54
CA LEU A 14 -22.54 4.18 24.58
C LEU A 14 -22.06 4.88 23.29
N GLY A 15 -20.85 5.44 23.34
CA GLY A 15 -20.08 5.75 22.15
C GLY A 15 -19.45 4.45 21.67
N VAL A 16 -20.03 3.84 20.64
CA VAL A 16 -19.38 2.75 19.90
C VAL A 16 -18.21 3.38 19.14
N VAL A 17 -17.08 3.56 19.81
CA VAL A 17 -15.80 3.72 19.13
C VAL A 17 -15.47 2.36 18.55
N ALA A 18 -15.52 2.26 17.22
CA ALA A 18 -14.86 1.19 16.50
C ALA A 18 -13.42 1.15 17.02
N HIS A 19 -13.08 0.07 17.71
CA HIS A 19 -11.74 -0.17 18.19
C HIS A 19 -10.83 -0.21 16.96
N PRO A 20 -9.77 0.60 16.87
CA PRO A 20 -8.65 0.19 16.04
C PRO A 20 -8.18 -1.14 16.62
N SER A 21 -8.19 -2.19 15.79
CA SER A 21 -7.71 -3.52 16.14
C SER A 21 -6.36 -3.38 16.83
N ALA A 22 -6.36 -3.64 18.14
CA ALA A 22 -5.20 -3.49 18.99
C ALA A 22 -4.32 -4.74 18.88
N GLU A 23 -3.66 -4.90 17.74
CA GLU A 23 -2.41 -5.67 17.63
C GLU A 23 -1.35 -4.78 16.97
N SER A 24 -0.90 -3.78 17.72
CA SER A 24 0.40 -3.14 17.45
C SER A 24 0.93 -2.54 18.74
N ARG A 25 1.60 -3.38 19.52
CA ARG A 25 2.55 -2.92 20.54
C ARG A 25 3.87 -3.57 20.18
N ASN A 26 4.77 -2.78 19.59
CA ASN A 26 6.16 -3.08 19.20
C ASN A 26 6.42 -3.54 17.75
N ALA A 27 5.63 -3.14 16.75
CA ALA A 27 6.20 -3.13 15.39
C ALA A 27 7.33 -2.07 15.36
N PRO A 28 8.57 -2.41 15.01
CA PRO A 28 9.65 -1.44 14.91
C PRO A 28 9.29 -0.31 13.95
N SER A 29 9.67 0.92 14.30
CA SER A 29 9.48 2.07 13.40
C SER A 29 10.38 1.90 12.18
N CYS A 30 9.78 1.60 11.04
CA CYS A 30 10.51 1.50 9.79
C CYS A 30 10.86 2.90 9.23
N PRO A 31 12.09 3.12 8.77
CA PRO A 31 12.46 4.39 8.15
C PRO A 31 11.82 4.52 6.77
N GLY A 32 11.39 5.74 6.45
CA GLY A 32 10.75 6.06 5.17
C GLY A 32 9.40 5.35 5.01
N GLU A 33 9.08 4.99 3.77
CA GLU A 33 7.83 4.29 3.41
C GLU A 33 7.92 2.75 3.52
N LYS A 34 8.90 2.22 4.26
CA LYS A 34 9.05 0.78 4.44
C LYS A 34 7.99 0.24 5.40
N VAL A 35 7.59 -1.00 5.18
CA VAL A 35 6.70 -1.78 6.06
C VAL A 35 7.53 -2.82 6.81
N TYR A 36 7.16 -3.10 8.06
CA TYR A 36 7.83 -4.12 8.85
C TYR A 36 7.32 -5.51 8.48
N ASN A 37 8.21 -6.37 8.00
CA ASN A 37 7.94 -7.78 7.79
C ASN A 37 8.30 -8.53 9.07
N ASP A 38 7.29 -9.01 9.81
CA ASP A 38 7.51 -9.65 11.10
C ASP A 38 8.21 -11.02 10.96
N ALA A 39 7.98 -11.76 9.87
CA ALA A 39 8.65 -13.05 9.67
C ALA A 39 10.16 -12.91 9.41
N HIS A 40 10.57 -11.84 8.73
CA HIS A 40 11.98 -11.56 8.44
C HIS A 40 12.63 -10.59 9.45
N LYS A 41 11.85 -10.04 10.38
CA LYS A 41 12.27 -9.04 11.36
C LYS A 41 12.98 -7.84 10.73
N GLN A 42 12.56 -7.43 9.53
CA GLN A 42 13.19 -6.36 8.77
C GLN A 42 12.17 -5.42 8.11
N CYS A 43 12.61 -4.20 7.82
CA CYS A 43 11.82 -3.21 7.10
C CYS A 43 12.03 -3.37 5.59
N GLU A 44 10.95 -3.60 4.87
CA GLU A 44 10.94 -3.87 3.43
C GLU A 44 10.09 -2.82 2.70
N CYS A 45 10.38 -2.58 1.42
CA CYS A 45 9.47 -1.81 0.58
C CYS A 45 8.28 -2.67 0.20
N THR A 46 7.11 -2.07 0.05
CA THR A 46 5.94 -2.76 -0.54
C THR A 46 6.30 -3.27 -1.94
N PRO A 47 5.59 -4.28 -2.46
CA PRO A 47 5.85 -4.77 -3.82
C PRO A 47 5.77 -3.66 -4.86
N ASP A 48 6.55 -3.82 -5.94
CA ASP A 48 6.80 -2.85 -7.01
C ASP A 48 7.57 -1.59 -6.63
N LYS A 49 8.01 -1.46 -5.37
CA LYS A 49 8.93 -0.41 -4.93
C LYS A 49 10.31 -0.98 -4.59
N SER A 50 11.33 -0.17 -4.82
CA SER A 50 12.70 -0.44 -4.39
C SER A 50 13.20 0.70 -3.51
N TRP A 51 14.08 0.39 -2.57
CA TRP A 51 14.70 1.41 -1.74
C TRP A 51 15.67 2.26 -2.58
N ASP A 52 15.43 3.56 -2.62
CA ASP A 52 16.30 4.55 -3.21
C ASP A 52 17.17 5.17 -2.11
N ASN A 53 18.48 4.91 -2.18
CA ASN A 53 19.43 5.42 -1.18
C ASN A 53 19.62 6.94 -1.26
N ASP A 54 19.47 7.55 -2.44
CA ASP A 54 19.67 9.00 -2.58
C ASP A 54 18.47 9.74 -1.99
N LYS A 55 17.27 9.18 -2.15
CA LYS A 55 16.03 9.78 -1.64
C LYS A 55 15.62 9.29 -0.25
N GLN A 56 16.29 8.26 0.28
CA GLN A 56 15.98 7.61 1.55
C GLN A 56 14.49 7.22 1.66
N LYS A 57 13.92 6.69 0.58
CA LYS A 57 12.52 6.22 0.53
C LYS A 57 12.34 5.07 -0.45
N CYS A 58 11.21 4.37 -0.34
CA CYS A 58 10.79 3.38 -1.33
C CYS A 58 10.19 4.09 -2.55
N CYS A 59 10.76 3.87 -3.73
CA CYS A 59 10.32 4.48 -4.99
C CYS A 59 9.77 3.43 -5.94
N HIS A 60 8.75 3.78 -6.71
CA HIS A 60 8.38 2.95 -7.87
C HIS A 60 9.39 3.13 -9.01
N LYS A 61 9.42 2.17 -9.92
CA LYS A 61 10.08 2.35 -11.22
C LYS A 61 9.53 3.59 -11.93
N PRO A 62 10.31 4.30 -12.77
CA PRO A 62 9.78 5.39 -13.58
C PRO A 62 8.75 4.88 -14.60
N MET A 63 7.71 5.69 -14.86
CA MET A 63 6.82 5.52 -16.02
C MET A 63 7.65 5.55 -17.30
N PRO A 64 7.27 4.80 -18.36
CA PRO A 64 7.93 4.94 -19.65
C PRO A 64 7.86 6.38 -20.15
N GLN A 65 8.97 6.86 -20.74
CA GLN A 65 8.98 8.18 -21.37
C GLN A 65 8.00 8.19 -22.55
N PRO A 66 7.06 9.15 -22.61
CA PRO A 66 6.10 9.20 -23.70
C PRO A 66 6.80 9.59 -25.01
N GLN A 67 6.40 8.95 -26.11
CA GLN A 67 6.86 9.30 -27.45
C GLN A 67 6.14 10.55 -27.93
N CYS A 68 6.83 11.70 -27.90
CA CYS A 68 6.23 12.98 -28.23
C CYS A 68 6.33 13.33 -29.71
N PRO A 69 5.27 13.90 -30.32
CA PRO A 69 5.32 14.49 -31.65
C PRO A 69 6.41 15.57 -31.76
N GLN A 70 6.86 15.84 -32.99
CA GLN A 70 7.85 16.88 -33.25
C GLN A 70 7.38 18.25 -32.70
N GLY A 71 8.26 18.93 -31.96
CA GLY A 71 7.95 20.21 -31.30
C GLY A 71 7.37 20.07 -29.89
N GLN A 72 7.15 18.84 -29.40
CA GLN A 72 6.69 18.56 -28.05
C GLN A 72 7.77 17.89 -27.18
N ASN A 73 7.74 18.19 -25.88
CA ASN A 73 8.60 17.63 -24.85
C ASN A 73 7.80 16.77 -23.86
N PRO A 74 8.40 15.69 -23.34
CA PRO A 74 7.77 14.83 -22.35
C PRO A 74 7.79 15.49 -20.96
N HIS A 75 6.71 15.28 -20.20
CA HIS A 75 6.48 15.83 -18.86
C HIS A 75 5.87 14.75 -17.96
N CYS A 76 6.00 14.94 -16.65
CA CYS A 76 5.32 14.13 -15.64
C CYS A 76 4.55 15.00 -14.64
N SER A 77 3.48 14.48 -14.07
CA SER A 77 2.69 15.19 -13.05
C SER A 77 2.19 14.27 -11.94
N LYS A 78 2.23 14.78 -10.70
CA LYS A 78 1.59 14.15 -9.53
C LYS A 78 0.10 14.52 -9.43
N ASP A 79 -0.21 15.76 -9.78
CA ASP A 79 -1.56 16.34 -9.77
C ASP A 79 -1.61 17.56 -10.70
N LYS A 80 -2.75 18.24 -10.74
CA LYS A 80 -3.04 19.38 -11.63
C LYS A 80 -2.05 20.55 -11.49
N ASP A 81 -1.53 20.77 -10.29
CA ASP A 81 -0.71 21.93 -9.96
C ASP A 81 0.79 21.56 -9.84
N LYS A 82 1.13 20.27 -9.95
CA LYS A 82 2.46 19.72 -9.71
C LYS A 82 2.91 18.87 -10.90
N TRP A 83 3.65 19.52 -11.80
CA TRP A 83 4.29 18.90 -12.95
C TRP A 83 5.79 19.23 -13.03
N CYS A 84 6.55 18.41 -13.75
CA CYS A 84 7.95 18.67 -14.12
C CYS A 84 8.23 18.16 -15.53
N PRO A 85 9.30 18.64 -16.20
CA PRO A 85 9.85 17.95 -17.36
C PRO A 85 10.13 16.48 -17.00
N TYR A 86 9.95 15.58 -17.97
CA TYR A 86 10.17 14.17 -17.71
C TYR A 86 11.62 13.92 -17.30
N ASP A 87 11.79 13.35 -16.12
CA ASP A 87 13.06 12.90 -15.57
C ASP A 87 12.82 11.62 -14.77
N GLN A 88 13.47 10.53 -15.17
CA GLN A 88 13.34 9.23 -14.51
C GLN A 88 13.71 9.26 -13.03
N LYS A 89 14.51 10.25 -12.60
CA LYS A 89 14.88 10.44 -11.19
C LYS A 89 13.86 11.26 -10.42
N ASN A 90 12.92 11.93 -11.07
CA ASN A 90 11.92 12.75 -10.38
C ASN A 90 10.74 11.90 -9.89
N ASP A 91 10.34 12.09 -8.64
CA ASP A 91 9.19 11.41 -8.01
C ASP A 91 7.87 11.58 -8.78
N TYR A 92 7.76 12.63 -9.60
CA TYR A 92 6.58 12.94 -10.40
C TYR A 92 6.47 11.98 -11.58
N CYS A 93 7.58 11.35 -11.97
CA CYS A 93 7.67 10.38 -13.06
C CYS A 93 7.59 8.92 -12.58
N GLU A 94 7.38 8.65 -11.29
CA GLU A 94 7.22 7.29 -10.77
C GLU A 94 5.94 6.61 -11.29
N ASP A 95 6.02 5.34 -11.71
CA ASP A 95 4.89 4.49 -12.15
C ASP A 95 4.16 3.86 -10.97
N ASN A 96 3.52 4.71 -10.20
CA ASN A 96 2.74 4.35 -9.02
C ASN A 96 1.23 4.19 -9.32
N GLY A 97 0.84 4.30 -10.59
CA GLY A 97 -0.55 4.26 -11.03
C GLY A 97 -1.35 5.56 -10.81
N TYR A 98 -0.80 6.57 -10.13
CA TYR A 98 -1.47 7.87 -9.92
C TYR A 98 -0.81 9.04 -10.67
N ASN A 99 0.51 9.02 -10.82
CA ASN A 99 1.22 9.96 -11.67
C ASN A 99 0.82 9.78 -13.14
N SER A 100 1.11 10.79 -13.96
CA SER A 100 0.87 10.75 -15.40
C SER A 100 2.07 11.29 -16.16
N ALA A 101 2.32 10.73 -17.35
CA ALA A 101 3.38 11.18 -18.25
C ALA A 101 2.78 11.56 -19.60
N TRP A 102 3.07 12.77 -20.09
CA TRP A 102 2.40 13.37 -21.24
C TRP A 102 3.34 14.26 -22.06
N CYS A 103 2.90 14.64 -23.26
CA CYS A 103 3.67 15.49 -24.17
C CYS A 103 3.10 16.91 -24.22
N CYS A 104 3.98 17.91 -24.29
CA CYS A 104 3.63 19.33 -24.34
C CYS A 104 4.47 20.08 -25.36
N GLU A 105 3.88 21.00 -26.12
CA GLU A 105 4.65 21.92 -26.96
C GLU A 105 5.59 22.79 -26.12
N LYS A 106 6.83 22.93 -26.58
CA LYS A 106 7.85 23.75 -25.91
C LYS A 106 7.42 25.21 -25.87
N GLY A 107 7.51 25.85 -24.71
CA GLY A 107 7.05 27.23 -24.49
C GLY A 107 5.54 27.39 -24.35
N LYS A 108 4.78 26.28 -24.47
CA LYS A 108 3.37 26.19 -24.09
C LYS A 108 3.20 25.24 -22.91
N GLU A 109 4.29 25.02 -22.16
CA GLU A 109 4.19 24.35 -20.88
C GLU A 109 3.16 25.11 -20.04
N PRO A 110 2.30 24.40 -19.33
CA PRO A 110 1.34 25.10 -18.51
C PRO A 110 2.03 25.79 -17.34
N ASP A 111 1.84 27.09 -17.14
CA ASP A 111 2.06 27.69 -15.82
C ASP A 111 1.30 26.86 -14.79
N LYS A 112 1.94 26.20 -13.80
CA LYS A 112 1.31 25.31 -12.76
C LYS A 112 -0.20 25.09 -13.04
N MET A 113 -0.52 24.22 -14.01
CA MET A 113 -1.74 24.38 -14.83
C MET A 113 -3.03 24.47 -14.02
N LYS A 114 -3.70 25.62 -14.10
CA LYS A 114 -5.15 25.64 -14.13
C LYS A 114 -5.60 25.03 -15.46
N GLU A 115 -6.35 23.93 -15.36
CA GLU A 115 -7.29 23.41 -16.38
C GLU A 115 -6.72 22.55 -17.52
N LYS A 116 -6.22 21.37 -17.16
CA LYS A 116 -6.55 20.11 -17.89
C LYS A 116 -7.34 19.10 -17.02
N TYR A 117 -7.62 19.49 -15.78
CA TYR A 117 -8.20 18.65 -14.73
C TYR A 117 -9.57 19.20 -14.36
N PRO A 118 -10.56 18.34 -14.02
CA PRO A 118 -11.78 18.84 -13.40
C PRO A 118 -11.40 19.62 -12.13
N PRO A 119 -11.94 20.84 -11.92
CA PRO A 119 -11.57 21.70 -10.79
C PRO A 119 -11.80 21.01 -9.43
N GLN A 120 -12.65 19.99 -9.41
CA GLN A 120 -12.88 19.08 -8.30
C GLN A 120 -12.73 17.63 -8.81
N PRO A 121 -11.59 16.95 -8.56
CA PRO A 121 -11.50 15.52 -8.82
C PRO A 121 -12.52 14.78 -7.94
N PRO A 122 -13.12 13.68 -8.44
CA PRO A 122 -14.05 12.89 -7.66
C PRO A 122 -13.38 12.36 -6.38
N VAL A 123 -14.16 12.24 -5.30
CA VAL A 123 -13.72 11.55 -4.09
C VAL A 123 -13.58 10.06 -4.42
N CYS A 124 -12.36 9.54 -4.35
CA CYS A 124 -12.07 8.14 -4.61
C CYS A 124 -12.35 7.28 -3.38
N LYS A 125 -12.80 6.03 -3.60
CA LYS A 125 -13.11 5.07 -2.52
C LYS A 125 -11.84 4.35 -2.05
N ASP A 126 -11.84 3.94 -0.78
CA ASP A 126 -10.74 3.15 -0.20
C ASP A 126 -9.36 3.77 -0.50
N LYS A 127 -8.38 2.98 -0.98
CA LYS A 127 -7.02 3.40 -1.30
C LYS A 127 -6.88 3.91 -2.74
N GLN A 128 -7.98 4.05 -3.48
CA GLN A 128 -7.94 4.55 -4.86
C GLN A 128 -7.46 6.00 -4.90
N LYS A 129 -6.80 6.35 -6.01
CA LYS A 129 -6.38 7.72 -6.32
C LYS A 129 -6.88 8.11 -7.71
N TYR A 130 -7.20 9.38 -7.91
CA TYR A 130 -7.70 9.85 -9.20
C TYR A 130 -6.56 9.90 -10.22
N SER A 131 -6.62 9.06 -11.26
CA SER A 131 -5.72 9.11 -12.41
C SER A 131 -6.32 10.03 -13.46
N CYS A 132 -5.53 11.01 -13.88
CA CYS A 132 -6.02 12.09 -14.73
C CYS A 132 -5.95 11.74 -16.22
N ASP A 133 -4.96 10.95 -16.62
CA ASP A 133 -4.92 10.34 -17.95
C ASP A 133 -6.13 9.43 -18.20
N GLN A 134 -6.53 8.63 -17.20
CA GLN A 134 -7.64 7.70 -17.32
C GLN A 134 -8.99 8.33 -16.93
N GLN A 135 -8.98 9.58 -16.43
CA GLN A 135 -10.14 10.30 -15.91
C GLN A 135 -10.99 9.47 -14.94
N LYS A 136 -10.36 8.65 -14.09
CA LYS A 136 -11.04 7.77 -13.14
C LYS A 136 -10.20 7.50 -11.90
N CYS A 137 -10.86 7.13 -10.81
CA CYS A 137 -10.20 6.59 -9.62
C CYS A 137 -9.62 5.21 -9.93
N VAL A 138 -8.35 5.02 -9.62
CA VAL A 138 -7.62 3.77 -9.85
C VAL A 138 -6.88 3.35 -8.58
N CYS A 139 -6.74 2.04 -8.38
CA CYS A 139 -5.88 1.53 -7.33
C CYS A 139 -4.40 1.80 -7.70
N PRO A 140 -3.59 2.32 -6.77
CA PRO A 140 -2.15 2.45 -6.99
C PRO A 140 -1.53 1.08 -7.27
N LYS A 141 -0.56 1.00 -8.19
CA LYS A 141 0.13 -0.27 -8.48
C LYS A 141 0.89 -0.78 -7.24
N PRO A 142 0.97 -2.11 -6.99
CA PRO A 142 0.40 -3.24 -7.77
C PRO A 142 -1.09 -3.53 -7.55
N MET A 143 -1.78 -2.70 -6.78
CA MET A 143 -3.11 -3.04 -6.29
C MET A 143 -4.15 -3.07 -7.41
N TRP A 144 -5.17 -3.89 -7.24
CA TRP A 144 -6.31 -4.01 -8.14
C TRP A 144 -7.61 -3.75 -7.38
N TRP A 145 -8.62 -3.25 -8.09
CA TRP A 145 -9.92 -2.95 -7.50
C TRP A 145 -10.82 -4.18 -7.52
N ASN A 146 -11.35 -4.56 -6.36
CA ASN A 146 -12.36 -5.61 -6.24
C ASN A 146 -13.75 -4.98 -6.12
N ASP A 147 -14.61 -5.25 -7.10
CA ASP A 147 -15.99 -4.73 -7.10
C ASP A 147 -16.88 -5.36 -6.01
N GLN A 148 -16.55 -6.55 -5.52
CA GLN A 148 -17.39 -7.25 -4.54
C GLN A 148 -17.38 -6.61 -3.15
N ASP A 149 -16.19 -6.22 -2.67
CA ASP A 149 -15.99 -5.58 -1.37
C ASP A 149 -15.67 -4.08 -1.48
N GLN A 150 -15.57 -3.56 -2.71
CA GLN A 150 -15.29 -2.15 -3.02
C GLN A 150 -13.97 -1.68 -2.39
N LYS A 151 -12.91 -2.49 -2.48
CA LYS A 151 -11.58 -2.18 -1.95
C LYS A 151 -10.47 -2.41 -2.98
N CYS A 152 -9.34 -1.76 -2.75
CA CYS A 152 -8.09 -2.06 -3.45
C CYS A 152 -7.32 -3.17 -2.70
N HIS A 153 -6.97 -4.23 -3.41
CA HIS A 153 -6.23 -5.38 -2.90
C HIS A 153 -4.86 -5.47 -3.52
N TYR A 154 -3.87 -5.90 -2.75
CA TYR A 154 -2.62 -6.36 -3.33
C TYR A 154 -2.80 -7.71 -4.03
N PRO A 155 -1.96 -8.07 -5.01
CA PRO A 155 -1.85 -9.45 -5.45
C PRO A 155 -1.42 -10.33 -4.27
N ALA A 156 -1.82 -11.61 -4.27
CA ALA A 156 -1.34 -12.55 -3.26
C ALA A 156 0.19 -12.73 -3.35
N ALA A 157 0.83 -12.95 -2.20
CA ALA A 157 2.23 -13.33 -2.12
C ALA A 157 2.45 -14.63 -2.90
N PRO A 158 3.62 -14.85 -3.52
CA PRO A 158 3.84 -16.05 -4.32
C PRO A 158 3.58 -17.33 -3.52
N LYS A 159 2.76 -18.22 -4.09
CA LYS A 159 2.50 -19.55 -3.53
C LYS A 159 3.81 -20.34 -3.45
N PRO A 160 4.20 -20.85 -2.27
CA PRO A 160 5.42 -21.61 -2.15
C PRO A 160 5.24 -23.01 -2.77
N SER A 161 6.30 -23.53 -3.36
CA SER A 161 6.34 -24.91 -3.87
C SER A 161 6.64 -25.85 -2.72
N CYS A 162 5.65 -26.67 -2.32
CA CYS A 162 5.74 -27.50 -1.12
C CYS A 162 6.10 -28.95 -1.42
N PRO A 163 6.89 -29.60 -0.54
CA PRO A 163 7.12 -31.05 -0.58
C PRO A 163 5.81 -31.86 -0.49
N VAL A 164 5.86 -33.12 -0.92
CA VAL A 164 4.70 -34.04 -1.12
C VAL A 164 3.79 -34.25 0.11
N LEU A 165 4.19 -33.84 1.32
CA LEU A 165 3.39 -33.97 2.54
C LEU A 165 3.09 -32.64 3.24
N GLN A 166 3.52 -31.54 2.65
CA GLN A 166 3.31 -30.20 3.18
C GLN A 166 2.31 -29.45 2.31
N GLN A 167 1.59 -28.53 2.94
CA GLN A 167 0.72 -27.61 2.23
C GLN A 167 1.20 -26.17 2.41
N PRO A 168 0.91 -25.29 1.45
CA PRO A 168 1.30 -23.90 1.50
C PRO A 168 0.41 -23.12 2.47
N TYR A 169 1.03 -22.18 3.17
CA TYR A 169 0.40 -21.23 4.08
C TYR A 169 0.89 -19.82 3.79
N CYS A 170 0.13 -18.85 4.27
CA CYS A 170 0.49 -17.44 4.24
C CYS A 170 0.08 -16.77 5.56
N GLY A 171 0.72 -15.65 5.88
CA GLY A 171 0.34 -14.87 7.05
C GLY A 171 1.21 -13.66 7.29
N LYS A 172 0.69 -12.74 8.08
CA LYS A 172 1.31 -11.46 8.43
C LYS A 172 1.76 -11.40 9.89
N SER A 173 1.22 -12.29 10.73
CA SER A 173 1.56 -12.42 12.16
C SER A 173 1.11 -13.78 12.72
N LYS A 174 1.42 -14.02 14.00
CA LYS A 174 0.98 -15.22 14.75
C LYS A 174 -0.53 -15.43 14.79
N SER A 175 -1.29 -14.34 14.89
CA SER A 175 -2.76 -14.34 14.93
C SER A 175 -3.38 -14.24 13.53
N ASN A 176 -2.58 -13.85 12.54
CA ASN A 176 -3.06 -13.47 11.21
C ASN A 176 -2.41 -14.32 10.11
N TRP A 177 -2.83 -15.58 10.02
CA TRP A 177 -2.42 -16.51 8.98
C TRP A 177 -3.59 -17.39 8.52
N CYS A 178 -3.40 -18.10 7.41
CA CYS A 178 -4.32 -19.12 6.90
C CYS A 178 -3.59 -20.12 5.98
N PRO A 179 -4.21 -21.29 5.67
CA PRO A 179 -3.84 -22.03 4.47
C PRO A 179 -3.80 -21.08 3.27
N TYR A 180 -2.84 -21.28 2.37
CA TYR A 180 -2.66 -20.36 1.25
C TYR A 180 -3.92 -20.28 0.39
N ASP A 181 -4.43 -19.06 0.22
CA ASP A 181 -5.58 -18.71 -0.61
C ASP A 181 -5.27 -17.37 -1.29
N ASP A 182 -5.23 -17.38 -2.63
CA ASP A 182 -4.88 -16.20 -3.42
C ASP A 182 -5.94 -15.09 -3.39
N LYS A 183 -7.10 -15.36 -2.78
CA LYS A 183 -8.20 -14.41 -2.57
C LYS A 183 -8.27 -13.89 -1.14
N ASN A 184 -7.45 -14.41 -0.23
CA ASN A 184 -7.51 -14.05 1.17
C ASN A 184 -6.59 -12.86 1.48
N GLU A 185 -7.11 -11.83 2.13
CA GLU A 185 -6.36 -10.61 2.49
C GLU A 185 -5.13 -10.89 3.38
N LYS A 186 -5.13 -12.03 4.09
CA LYS A 186 -3.99 -12.50 4.88
C LYS A 186 -2.80 -12.91 4.01
N CYS A 187 -3.07 -13.34 2.78
CA CYS A 187 -2.06 -13.70 1.79
C CYS A 187 -1.64 -12.53 0.91
N GLU A 188 -2.20 -11.34 1.08
CA GLU A 188 -1.85 -10.18 0.24
C GLU A 188 -0.38 -9.79 0.39
N ASN A 189 0.28 -9.63 -0.76
CA ASN A 189 1.65 -9.15 -0.84
C ASN A 189 1.67 -7.63 -0.68
N ASP A 190 1.51 -7.16 0.54
CA ASP A 190 1.67 -5.74 0.90
C ASP A 190 3.07 -5.45 1.49
N GLY A 191 3.98 -6.43 1.44
CA GLY A 191 5.30 -6.39 2.06
C GLY A 191 5.33 -6.90 3.50
N THR A 192 4.18 -7.25 4.09
CA THR A 192 4.09 -7.83 5.44
C THR A 192 3.78 -9.32 5.45
N CYS A 193 3.28 -9.86 4.34
CA CYS A 193 2.94 -11.28 4.22
C CYS A 193 4.18 -12.15 3.99
N TYR A 194 4.26 -13.24 4.75
CA TYR A 194 5.20 -14.33 4.56
C TYR A 194 4.48 -15.59 4.07
N THR A 195 5.13 -16.38 3.22
CA THR A 195 4.59 -17.66 2.74
C THR A 195 5.53 -18.80 3.08
N TRP A 196 4.97 -19.95 3.49
CA TRP A 196 5.75 -21.11 3.91
C TRP A 196 5.02 -22.42 3.62
N CYS A 197 5.74 -23.53 3.75
CA CYS A 197 5.19 -24.87 3.68
C CYS A 197 5.19 -25.51 5.06
N SER A 198 4.11 -26.18 5.43
CA SER A 198 4.04 -26.94 6.68
C SER A 198 3.11 -28.16 6.57
N MET A 199 3.30 -29.14 7.43
CA MET A 199 2.29 -30.17 7.64
C MET A 199 1.12 -29.56 8.45
N PRO A 200 -0.15 -29.91 8.16
CA PRO A 200 -1.30 -29.43 8.93
C PRO A 200 -1.16 -29.61 10.44
N SER A 201 -0.58 -30.72 10.88
CA SER A 201 -0.36 -31.02 12.30
C SER A 201 0.74 -30.21 12.98
N LEU A 202 1.59 -29.48 12.23
CA LEU A 202 2.73 -28.73 12.75
C LEU A 202 2.60 -27.21 12.54
N VAL A 203 1.54 -26.74 11.89
CA VAL A 203 1.43 -25.34 11.48
C VAL A 203 1.48 -24.38 12.66
N ASP A 204 0.77 -24.66 13.75
CA ASP A 204 0.74 -23.78 14.92
C ASP A 204 2.12 -23.61 15.55
N SER A 205 2.88 -24.71 15.67
CA SER A 205 4.25 -24.68 16.20
C SER A 205 5.19 -23.90 15.28
N LEU A 206 5.05 -24.05 13.97
CA LEU A 206 5.89 -23.36 13.00
C LEU A 206 5.58 -21.85 12.95
N VAL A 207 4.30 -21.46 13.07
CA VAL A 207 3.88 -20.06 13.13
C VAL A 207 4.52 -19.35 14.33
N GLN A 208 4.57 -19.99 15.50
CA GLN A 208 5.30 -19.41 16.63
C GLN A 208 6.77 -19.17 16.26
N SER A 209 7.45 -20.18 15.71
CA SER A 209 8.86 -20.06 15.33
C SER A 209 9.15 -19.01 14.25
N ILE A 210 8.24 -18.80 13.29
CA ILE A 210 8.42 -17.82 12.21
C ILE A 210 8.35 -16.38 12.77
N PHE A 211 7.41 -16.13 13.68
CA PHE A 211 7.07 -14.77 14.13
C PHE A 211 7.63 -14.41 15.52
N ASP A 212 8.30 -15.32 16.23
CA ASP A 212 8.93 -15.06 17.55
C ASP A 212 10.39 -14.58 17.54
N LEU A 213 11.01 -14.53 16.36
CA LEU A 213 12.45 -14.24 16.24
C LEU A 213 12.88 -12.82 16.70
#